data_AF-A0AAN1UBV1-F1
#
_entry.id   AF-A0AAN1UBV1-F1
#
_cell.length_a   1.000
_cell.length_b   1.000
_cell.length_c   1.000
_cell.angle_alpha   90.00
_cell.angle_beta   90.00
_cell.angle_gamma   90.00
#
_symmetry.space_group_name_H-M   'P 1'
#
loop_
_entity.id
_entity.type
_entity.pdbx_description
1 polymer ?
#
loop_
_entity_poly.entity_id
_entity_poly.type
_entity_poly.pdbx_seq_one_letter_code
_entity_poly.pdbx_strand_id
1 'polypeptide(L)'
;MEKYDIEGLICRIEKERKCIWRWARFWTGCYHIAIYGAAILSALAALMLEIDGLLSFEVNNLPSIFAALAALLTTVSGLGGFQRKWQTCRKTNKALSDLRVDAKYGNAEALEVCERYKVIWSNHETGISGSE
;
A
#
# COMPACT_ATOMS: atom_id res chain seq x y z
N MET A 1 -25.79 -26.37 -11.31
CA MET A 1 -24.47 -25.75 -11.10
C MET A 1 -24.12 -25.00 -12.37
N GLU A 2 -24.13 -23.68 -12.29
CA GLU A 2 -23.74 -22.82 -13.40
C GLU A 2 -22.29 -23.17 -13.79
N LYS A 3 -22.10 -23.55 -15.05
CA LYS A 3 -20.81 -23.99 -15.59
C LYS A 3 -19.91 -22.75 -15.56
N TYR A 4 -18.95 -22.70 -14.64
CA TYR A 4 -18.02 -21.57 -14.54
C TYR A 4 -17.34 -21.37 -15.90
N ASP A 5 -17.68 -20.26 -16.56
CA ASP A 5 -17.01 -19.84 -17.78
C ASP A 5 -15.61 -19.30 -17.41
N ILE A 6 -14.57 -20.01 -17.86
CA ILE A 6 -13.17 -19.65 -17.61
C ILE A 6 -12.87 -18.29 -18.24
N GLU A 7 -13.43 -17.97 -19.40
CA GLU A 7 -13.18 -16.69 -20.07
C GLU A 7 -13.75 -15.51 -19.25
N GLY A 8 -14.98 -15.65 -18.76
CA GLY A 8 -15.59 -14.70 -17.83
C GLY A 8 -14.77 -14.50 -16.56
N LEU A 9 -14.20 -15.58 -16.01
CA LEU A 9 -13.34 -15.51 -14.82
C LEU A 9 -12.03 -14.79 -15.10
N ILE A 10 -11.38 -15.06 -16.23
CA ILE A 10 -10.16 -14.37 -16.67
C ILE A 10 -10.41 -12.86 -16.83
N CYS A 11 -11.54 -12.49 -17.45
CA CYS A 11 -11.93 -11.09 -17.63
C CYS A 11 -12.10 -10.37 -16.28
N ARG A 12 -12.75 -11.02 -15.31
CA ARG A 12 -12.89 -10.51 -13.94
C ARG A 12 -11.53 -10.34 -13.26
N ILE A 13 -10.66 -11.35 -13.32
CA ILE A 13 -9.30 -11.30 -12.74
C ILE A 13 -8.52 -10.11 -13.30
N GLU A 14 -8.60 -9.86 -14.61
CA GLU A 14 -7.90 -8.74 -15.24
C GLU A 14 -8.43 -7.37 -14.77
N LYS A 15 -9.75 -7.22 -14.62
CA LYS A 15 -10.36 -5.99 -14.11
C LYS A 15 -9.93 -5.72 -12.67
N GLU A 16 -10.00 -6.73 -11.80
CA GLU A 16 -9.59 -6.58 -10.39
C GLU A 16 -8.10 -6.29 -10.25
N ARG A 17 -7.25 -6.95 -11.06
CA ARG A 17 -5.82 -6.68 -11.09
C ARG A 17 -5.52 -5.21 -11.39
N LYS A 18 -6.19 -4.62 -12.38
CA LYS A 18 -6.04 -3.18 -12.70
C LYS A 18 -6.48 -2.30 -11.53
N CYS A 19 -7.57 -2.65 -10.85
CA CYS A 19 -8.06 -1.93 -9.68
C CYS A 19 -7.03 -1.99 -8.53
N ILE A 20 -6.59 -3.18 -8.16
CA ILE A 20 -5.60 -3.42 -7.10
C ILE A 20 -4.28 -2.71 -7.41
N TRP A 21 -3.86 -2.66 -8.68
CA TRP A 21 -2.64 -1.93 -9.07
C TRP A 21 -2.74 -0.42 -8.83
N ARG A 22 -3.92 0.18 -9.04
CA ARG A 22 -4.16 1.60 -8.71
C ARG A 22 -4.06 1.83 -7.20
N TRP A 23 -4.66 0.94 -6.41
CA TRP A 23 -4.55 0.98 -4.95
C TRP A 23 -3.12 0.77 -4.46
N ALA A 24 -2.38 -0.16 -5.08
CA ALA A 24 -0.96 -0.37 -4.76
C ALA A 24 -0.15 0.92 -4.94
N ARG A 25 -0.38 1.66 -6.04
CA ARG A 25 0.29 2.96 -6.28
C ARG A 25 -0.13 4.02 -5.27
N PHE A 26 -1.42 4.11 -4.94
CA PHE A 26 -1.92 5.04 -3.94
C PHE A 26 -1.27 4.79 -2.57
N TRP A 27 -1.29 3.55 -2.09
CA TRP A 27 -0.67 3.17 -0.82
C TRP A 27 0.86 3.32 -0.83
N THR A 28 1.52 3.11 -1.98
CA THR A 28 2.94 3.42 -2.16
C THR A 28 3.21 4.89 -1.87
N GLY A 29 2.39 5.78 -2.45
CA GLY A 29 2.47 7.22 -2.23
C GLY A 29 2.26 7.59 -0.76
N CYS A 30 1.16 7.14 -0.15
CA CYS A 30 0.86 7.42 1.25
C CYS A 30 1.99 6.96 2.20
N TYR A 31 2.50 5.75 1.99
CA TYR A 31 3.56 5.19 2.83
C TYR A 31 4.87 5.99 2.73
N HIS A 32 5.36 6.22 1.50
CA HIS A 32 6.64 6.91 1.31
C HIS A 32 6.56 8.40 1.61
N ILE A 33 5.46 9.08 1.29
CA ILE A 33 5.27 10.48 1.66
C ILE A 33 5.23 10.63 3.17
N ALA A 34 4.55 9.73 3.89
CA ALA A 34 4.50 9.82 5.34
C ALA A 34 5.87 9.56 5.98
N ILE A 35 6.60 8.52 5.57
CA ILE A 35 7.92 8.21 6.16
C ILE A 35 8.97 9.25 5.77
N TYR A 36 9.16 9.51 4.47
CA TYR A 36 10.18 10.46 4.04
C TYR A 36 9.80 11.89 4.40
N GLY A 37 8.52 12.24 4.33
CA GLY A 37 8.01 13.53 4.78
C GLY A 37 8.29 13.73 6.26
N ALA A 38 7.98 12.75 7.12
CA ALA A 38 8.30 12.84 8.54
C ALA A 38 9.81 13.01 8.78
N ALA A 39 10.65 12.18 8.14
CA ALA A 39 12.10 12.26 8.31
C ALA A 39 12.67 13.62 7.87
N ILE A 40 12.23 14.14 6.71
CA ILE A 40 12.66 15.44 6.19
C ILE A 40 12.21 16.57 7.13
N LEU A 41 10.96 16.55 7.59
CA LEU A 41 10.44 17.57 8.50
C LEU A 41 11.16 17.55 9.85
N SER A 42 11.45 16.36 10.40
CA SER A 42 12.27 16.23 11.61
C SER A 42 13.68 16.76 11.42
N ALA A 43 14.33 16.45 10.29
CA ALA A 43 15.66 16.97 9.99
C ALA A 43 15.68 18.49 9.82
N LEU A 44 14.69 19.05 9.13
CA LEU A 44 14.53 20.50 8.98
C LEU A 44 14.28 21.20 10.31
N ALA A 45 13.45 20.62 11.18
CA ALA A 45 13.24 21.15 12.53
C ALA A 45 14.55 21.22 13.32
N ALA A 46 15.35 20.15 13.29
CA ALA A 46 16.64 20.10 13.98
C ALA A 46 17.64 21.12 13.41
N LEU A 47 17.75 21.23 12.07
CA LEU A 47 18.63 22.20 11.41
C LEU A 47 18.25 23.65 11.75
N MET A 48 16.97 23.96 11.83
CA MET A 48 16.51 25.29 12.19
C MET A 48 16.87 25.65 13.64
N LEU A 49 16.76 24.70 14.58
CA LEU A 49 17.18 24.90 15.97
C LEU A 49 18.69 25.16 16.07
N GLU A 50 19.49 24.44 15.29
CA GLU A 50 20.95 24.62 15.28
C GLU A 50 21.36 25.98 14.69
N ILE A 51 20.71 26.42 13.61
CA ILE A 51 20.98 27.72 12.98
C ILE A 51 20.55 28.88 13.88
N ASP A 52 19.41 28.78 14.58
CA ASP A 52 18.98 29.77 15.57
C ASP A 52 20.06 29.93 16.67
N GLY A 53 20.54 28.81 17.21
CA GLY A 53 21.60 28.79 18.22
C GLY A 53 22.93 29.38 17.74
N LEU A 54 23.28 29.21 16.45
CA LEU A 54 24.56 29.65 15.90
C LEU A 54 24.55 31.11 15.40
N LEU A 55 23.46 31.55 14.78
CA LEU A 55 23.36 32.86 14.12
C LEU A 55 22.47 33.86 14.87
N SER A 56 21.90 33.48 16.03
CA SER A 56 20.89 34.28 16.76
C SER A 56 19.75 34.75 15.85
N PHE A 57 19.37 33.90 14.89
CA PHE A 57 18.35 34.21 13.90
C PHE A 57 17.02 33.69 14.40
N GLU A 58 16.14 34.57 14.91
CA GLU A 58 14.86 34.17 15.54
C GLU A 58 13.94 33.39 14.59
N VAL A 59 14.07 32.05 14.59
CA VAL A 59 13.20 31.15 13.83
C VAL A 59 11.94 30.86 14.66
N ASN A 60 11.12 31.89 14.90
CA ASN A 60 9.96 31.79 15.80
C ASN A 60 8.97 30.69 15.36
N ASN A 61 8.73 29.71 16.24
CA ASN A 61 7.75 28.61 16.17
C ASN A 61 7.83 27.61 15.00
N LEU A 62 8.61 27.85 13.95
CA LEU A 62 8.74 26.96 12.79
C LEU A 62 9.29 25.56 13.12
N PRO A 63 10.36 25.41 13.94
CA PRO A 63 10.88 24.09 14.29
C PRO A 63 9.83 23.20 14.97
N SER A 64 9.07 23.78 15.90
CA SER A 64 8.00 23.09 16.62
C SER A 64 6.88 22.62 15.69
N ILE A 65 6.50 23.43 14.69
CA ILE A 65 5.50 23.05 13.68
C ILE A 65 6.00 21.87 12.85
N PHE A 66 7.25 21.89 12.39
CA PHE A 66 7.82 20.80 11.61
C PHE A 66 7.97 19.51 12.42
N ALA A 67 8.40 19.60 13.68
CA ALA A 67 8.46 18.45 14.58
C ALA A 67 7.06 17.86 14.83
N ALA A 68 6.05 18.69 15.06
CA ALA A 68 4.67 18.25 15.25
C ALA A 68 4.11 17.57 13.99
N LEU A 69 4.33 18.13 12.80
CA LEU A 69 3.91 17.54 11.53
C LEU A 69 4.62 16.20 11.28
N ALA A 70 5.91 16.09 11.59
CA ALA A 70 6.64 14.84 11.47
C ALA A 70 6.06 13.74 12.39
N ALA A 71 5.76 14.09 13.64
CA ALA A 71 5.14 13.17 14.59
C ALA A 71 3.75 12.71 14.11
N LEU A 72 2.95 13.63 13.56
CA LEU A 72 1.63 13.32 13.00
C LEU A 72 1.76 12.38 11.79
N LEU A 73 2.66 12.65 10.85
CA LEU A 73 2.86 11.79 9.68
C LEU A 73 3.30 10.37 10.08
N THR A 74 4.25 10.25 11.01
CA THR A 74 4.68 8.95 11.55
C THR A 74 3.51 8.20 12.20
N THR A 75 2.73 8.89 13.03
CA THR A 75 1.57 8.30 13.72
C THR A 75 0.49 7.84 12.74
N VAL A 76 0.12 8.68 11.77
CA VAL A 76 -0.87 8.36 10.74
C VAL A 76 -0.40 7.20 9.86
N SER A 77 0.89 7.16 9.51
CA SER A 77 1.46 6.05 8.75
C SER A 77 1.35 4.71 9.49
N GLY A 78 1.70 4.73 10.78
CA GLY A 78 1.63 3.56 11.66
C GLY A 78 0.20 3.06 11.86
N LEU A 79 -0.69 3.93 12.34
CA LEU A 79 -2.11 3.58 12.58
C LEU A 79 -2.86 3.26 11.30
N GLY A 80 -2.55 3.96 10.20
CA GLY A 80 -3.16 3.74 8.90
C GLY A 80 -2.75 2.43 8.22
N GLY A 81 -1.69 1.78 8.71
CA GLY A 81 -1.18 0.52 8.17
C GLY A 81 -0.75 0.63 6.71
N PHE A 82 -0.25 1.79 6.28
CA PHE A 82 0.02 2.06 4.86
C PHE A 82 1.02 1.08 4.26
N GLN A 83 2.06 0.71 5.02
CA GLN A 83 3.02 -0.31 4.60
C GLN A 83 2.33 -1.65 4.31
N ARG A 84 1.50 -2.12 5.24
CA ARG A 84 0.78 -3.39 5.13
C ARG A 84 -0.13 -3.37 3.90
N LYS A 85 -0.97 -2.34 3.77
CA LYS A 85 -1.90 -2.18 2.64
C LYS A 85 -1.17 -2.16 1.30
N TRP A 86 -0.08 -1.40 1.22
CA TRP A 86 0.78 -1.35 0.04
C TRP A 86 1.34 -2.72 -0.34
N GLN A 87 1.93 -3.43 0.63
CA GLN A 87 2.51 -4.74 0.42
C GLN A 87 1.44 -5.78 0.03
N THR A 88 0.29 -5.77 0.70
CA THR A 88 -0.86 -6.63 0.40
C THR A 88 -1.35 -6.44 -1.02
N CYS A 89 -1.55 -5.18 -1.49
CA CYS A 89 -1.96 -4.93 -2.87
C CYS A 89 -0.94 -5.46 -3.88
N ARG A 90 0.38 -5.32 -3.63
CA ARG A 90 1.41 -5.86 -4.55
C ARG A 90 1.43 -7.39 -4.58
N LYS A 91 1.35 -8.03 -3.42
CA LYS A 91 1.27 -9.50 -3.30
C LYS A 91 0.03 -10.04 -4.02
N THR A 92 -1.12 -9.41 -3.79
CA THR A 92 -2.39 -9.79 -4.43
C THR A 92 -2.33 -9.60 -5.95
N ASN A 93 -1.78 -8.47 -6.42
CA ASN A 93 -1.63 -8.22 -7.85
C ASN A 93 -0.72 -9.25 -8.53
N LYS A 94 0.37 -9.66 -7.86
CA LYS A 94 1.24 -10.74 -8.34
C LYS A 94 0.47 -12.06 -8.40
N ALA A 95 -0.20 -12.45 -7.32
CA ALA A 95 -0.97 -13.69 -7.27
C ALA A 95 -2.08 -13.77 -8.32
N LEU A 96 -2.81 -12.66 -8.55
CA LEU A 96 -3.81 -12.58 -9.62
C LEU A 96 -3.17 -12.65 -11.02
N SER A 97 -1.98 -12.08 -11.20
CA SER A 97 -1.25 -12.19 -12.46
C SER A 97 -0.80 -13.62 -12.74
N ASP A 98 -0.30 -14.31 -11.72
CA ASP A 98 0.13 -15.70 -11.80
C ASP A 98 -1.09 -16.60 -12.08
N LEU A 99 -2.21 -16.41 -11.36
CA LEU A 99 -3.47 -17.12 -11.61
C LEU A 99 -4.04 -16.89 -13.02
N ARG A 100 -3.92 -15.67 -13.55
CA ARG A 100 -4.34 -15.37 -14.92
C ARG A 100 -3.53 -16.16 -15.95
N VAL A 101 -2.22 -16.27 -15.75
CA VAL A 101 -1.35 -17.04 -16.66
C VAL A 101 -1.75 -18.51 -16.62
N ASP A 102 -1.94 -19.06 -15.43
CA ASP A 102 -2.38 -20.45 -15.23
C ASP A 102 -3.74 -20.71 -15.88
N ALA A 103 -4.70 -19.79 -15.74
CA ALA A 103 -6.03 -19.93 -16.33
C ALA A 103 -6.05 -19.79 -17.86
N LYS A 104 -5.16 -18.97 -18.43
CA LYS A 104 -5.13 -18.68 -19.89
C LYS A 104 -4.27 -19.65 -20.68
N TYR A 105 -3.16 -20.09 -20.10
CA TYR A 105 -2.14 -20.89 -20.79
C TYR A 105 -1.90 -22.24 -20.12
N GLY A 106 -2.33 -22.41 -18.87
CA GLY A 106 -2.33 -23.71 -18.21
C GLY A 106 -3.58 -24.51 -18.58
N ASN A 107 -3.49 -25.83 -18.43
CA ASN A 107 -4.63 -26.73 -18.54
C ASN A 107 -5.48 -26.75 -17.24
N ALA A 108 -5.58 -25.60 -16.57
CA ALA A 108 -6.26 -25.50 -15.27
C ALA A 108 -7.78 -25.56 -15.46
N GLU A 109 -8.44 -26.36 -14.62
CA GLU A 109 -9.89 -26.44 -14.64
C GLU A 109 -10.55 -25.21 -14.01
N ALA A 110 -11.75 -24.85 -14.47
CA ALA A 110 -12.49 -23.68 -13.99
C ALA A 110 -12.69 -23.68 -12.46
N LEU A 111 -12.90 -24.87 -11.88
CA LEU A 111 -13.08 -25.05 -10.45
C LEU A 111 -11.80 -24.71 -9.68
N GLU A 112 -10.65 -25.21 -10.12
CA GLU A 112 -9.35 -24.94 -9.51
C GLU A 112 -9.02 -23.43 -9.54
N VAL A 113 -9.26 -22.78 -10.68
CA VAL A 113 -9.04 -21.33 -10.81
C VAL A 113 -9.96 -20.56 -9.86
N CYS A 114 -11.22 -20.99 -9.70
CA CYS A 114 -12.17 -20.38 -8.79
C CYS A 114 -11.75 -20.53 -7.32
N GLU A 115 -11.29 -21.71 -6.91
CA GLU A 115 -10.80 -21.96 -5.56
C GLU A 115 -9.56 -21.12 -5.24
N ARG A 116 -8.57 -21.12 -6.13
CA ARG A 116 -7.37 -20.28 -6.00
C ARG A 116 -7.71 -18.80 -5.96
N TYR A 117 -8.67 -18.36 -6.77
CA TYR A 117 -9.16 -16.98 -6.74
C TYR A 117 -9.75 -16.59 -5.37
N LYS A 118 -10.57 -17.45 -4.77
CA LYS A 118 -11.14 -17.23 -3.43
C LYS A 118 -10.06 -17.13 -2.36
N VAL A 119 -9.05 -17.99 -2.41
CA VAL A 119 -7.91 -17.94 -1.48
C VAL A 119 -7.14 -16.63 -1.61
N ILE A 120 -6.85 -16.18 -2.85
CA ILE A 120 -6.18 -14.90 -3.09
C ILE A 120 -6.99 -13.75 -2.51
N TRP A 121 -8.31 -13.77 -2.67
CA TRP A 121 -9.18 -12.71 -2.15
C TRP A 121 -9.28 -12.73 -0.63
N SER A 122 -9.39 -13.90 -0.01
CA SER A 122 -9.34 -14.04 1.45
C SER A 122 -8.06 -13.46 2.02
N ASN A 123 -6.90 -13.79 1.42
CA ASN A 123 -5.61 -13.26 1.84
C ASN A 123 -5.50 -11.74 1.61
N HIS A 124 -6.13 -11.22 0.56
CA HIS A 124 -6.21 -9.78 0.32
C HIS A 124 -6.98 -9.09 1.45
N GLU A 125 -8.16 -9.58 1.79
CA GLU A 125 -9.01 -8.99 2.82
C GLU A 125 -8.32 -9.00 4.18
N THR A 126 -7.79 -10.15 4.60
CA THR A 126 -6.99 -10.28 5.83
C THR A 126 -5.81 -9.31 5.85
N GLY A 127 -5.07 -9.20 4.73
CA GLY A 127 -3.94 -8.29 4.64
C GLY A 127 -4.32 -6.81 4.64
N ILE A 128 -5.51 -6.44 4.17
CA ILE A 128 -6.00 -5.05 4.17
C ILE A 128 -6.53 -4.68 5.56
N SER A 129 -7.39 -5.52 6.14
CA SER A 129 -7.96 -5.32 7.48
C SER A 129 -6.88 -5.35 8.56
N GLY A 130 -5.86 -6.20 8.38
CA GLY A 130 -4.87 -6.49 9.42
C GLY A 130 -5.42 -7.38 10.54
N SER A 131 -6.51 -8.08 10.29
CA SER A 131 -7.04 -9.12 11.18
C SER A 131 -6.26 -10.41 10.97
N GLU A 132 -4.99 -10.43 11.38
CA GLU A 132 -4.20 -11.67 11.52
C GLU A 132 -4.43 -12.29 12.90
#